data_AF-A0A1F1K158-F1
#
_entry.id   AF-A0A1F1K158-F1
#
_cell.length_a   1.000
_cell.length_b   1.000
_cell.length_c   1.000
_cell.angle_alpha   90.00
_cell.angle_beta   90.00
_cell.angle_gamma   90.00
#
_symmetry.space_group_name_H-M   'P 1'
#
loop_
_entity.id
_entity.type
_entity.pdbx_description
1 polymer ?
#
loop_
_entity_poly.entity_id
_entity_poly.type
_entity_poly.pdbx_seq_one_letter_code
_entity_poly.pdbx_strand_id
1 'polypeptide(L)'
;MGGRDAAATAPGPGSASGTTSGTRATLPTGERGRARATRVTGETELRGGAVVLATGGIGGNDAMMRGAWPQRLGALPEDLLHGVPAYVDGSGLELGAQAGAAWVNTDRMWAYTEGLGNPEAVWHRHGIRILPGPSSLWLDADGHRLPAPLFPGTDTLGTLEHLQATGAEHSWFVTNRRIVGKEFALSGSEQNPDLTGRSVRGVLGRVRTDVPAPVQAFVDAGDDVIEADDLETLLGRMEAMGGRPLDRAAVREAVAAHGREDDPQRRLLRDARTYLGDKLVRSVAPHDLQDPAAGPLMAVRLRILSRKTLGGLATRLDGAVLDAAGGPVPGLFAAGEVSGFGGGGVHGYRSLEGTFLGGCLFTGRRAAAGVIAG
;
A
#
# COMPACT_ATOMS: atom_id res chain seq x y z
N MET A 1 15.37 -7.37 -16.05
CA MET A 1 15.55 -8.81 -16.34
C MET A 1 16.65 -9.35 -15.45
N GLY A 2 16.25 -10.13 -14.46
CA GLY A 2 17.13 -10.73 -13.46
C GLY A 2 16.31 -11.58 -12.50
N GLY A 3 15.32 -12.31 -13.03
CA GLY A 3 14.71 -13.41 -12.32
C GLY A 3 15.70 -14.56 -12.33
N ARG A 4 16.22 -14.92 -11.17
CA ARG A 4 16.86 -16.21 -10.96
C ARG A 4 16.19 -16.81 -9.75
N ASP A 5 15.44 -17.87 -10.01
CA ASP A 5 14.84 -18.76 -9.03
C ASP A 5 15.94 -19.22 -8.06
N ALA A 6 15.90 -18.69 -6.84
CA ALA A 6 16.59 -19.29 -5.71
C ALA A 6 15.73 -20.47 -5.27
N ALA A 7 16.03 -21.66 -5.79
CA ALA A 7 15.41 -22.89 -5.32
C ALA A 7 15.94 -23.22 -3.92
N ALA A 8 15.34 -22.63 -2.89
CA ALA A 8 15.44 -23.19 -1.55
C ALA A 8 14.53 -24.43 -1.49
N THR A 9 14.99 -25.49 -0.83
CA THR A 9 14.24 -26.72 -0.64
C THR A 9 13.75 -26.81 0.79
N ALA A 10 12.46 -27.11 0.95
CA ALA A 10 11.83 -27.32 2.25
C ALA A 10 12.43 -28.54 3.01
N PRO A 11 12.35 -28.55 4.35
CA PRO A 11 12.75 -29.71 5.14
C PRO A 11 11.94 -30.95 4.75
N GLY A 12 12.62 -32.09 4.58
CA GLY A 12 11.96 -33.37 4.32
C GLY A 12 11.15 -33.85 5.54
N PRO A 13 10.06 -34.61 5.33
CA PRO A 13 9.24 -35.09 6.42
C PRO A 13 10.02 -36.09 7.29
N GLY A 14 10.12 -35.82 8.60
CA GLY A 14 10.49 -36.84 9.59
C GLY A 14 11.77 -36.64 10.41
N SER A 15 12.42 -35.47 10.44
CA SER A 15 13.48 -35.20 11.43
C SER A 15 13.10 -34.05 12.35
N ALA A 16 13.38 -34.19 13.65
CA ALA A 16 13.21 -33.16 14.68
C ALA A 16 14.22 -31.98 14.53
N SER A 17 14.80 -31.82 13.34
CA SER A 17 15.79 -30.79 13.01
C SER A 17 15.34 -30.04 11.76
N GLY A 18 15.03 -28.75 11.91
CA GLY A 18 14.78 -27.86 10.78
C GLY A 18 16.05 -27.72 9.94
N THR A 19 16.06 -28.33 8.76
CA THR A 19 17.13 -28.12 7.78
C THR A 19 16.60 -27.17 6.72
N THR A 20 17.28 -26.04 6.53
CA THR A 20 16.99 -25.11 5.43
C THR A 20 18.20 -25.05 4.50
N SER A 21 17.98 -25.38 3.23
CA SER A 21 18.91 -25.08 2.16
C SER A 21 18.64 -23.65 1.69
N GLY A 22 19.70 -22.86 1.48
CA GLY A 22 19.57 -21.46 1.08
C GLY A 22 20.71 -21.00 0.19
N THR A 23 20.56 -19.84 -0.41
CA THR A 23 21.58 -19.25 -1.28
C THR A 23 22.43 -18.26 -0.49
N ARG A 24 23.75 -18.35 -0.61
CA ARG A 24 24.65 -17.30 -0.14
C ARG A 24 24.65 -16.17 -1.16
N ALA A 25 24.36 -14.97 -0.68
CA ALA A 25 24.36 -13.77 -1.50
C ALA A 25 25.20 -12.67 -0.82
N THR A 26 25.85 -11.86 -1.63
CA THR A 26 26.43 -10.61 -1.14
C THR A 26 25.34 -9.57 -1.12
N LEU A 27 25.02 -9.04 0.07
CA LEU A 27 24.12 -7.90 0.21
C LEU A 27 24.82 -6.65 -0.34
N PRO A 28 24.19 -5.88 -1.22
CA PRO A 28 24.78 -4.68 -1.77
C PRO A 28 24.94 -3.61 -0.66
N THR A 29 26.14 -3.06 -0.50
CA THR A 29 26.45 -1.97 0.45
C THR A 29 26.30 -0.59 -0.22
N GLY A 30 25.70 0.39 0.48
CA GLY A 30 25.61 1.80 0.04
C GLY A 30 24.30 2.50 0.45
N GLU A 31 24.02 3.67 -0.13
CA GLU A 31 22.82 4.48 0.14
C GLU A 31 21.50 3.71 -0.01
N ARG A 32 20.57 3.92 0.94
CA ARG A 32 19.17 3.49 0.90
C ARG A 32 18.44 4.17 -0.28
N GLY A 33 17.39 3.56 -0.81
CA GLY A 33 16.60 4.16 -1.89
C GLY A 33 17.22 4.04 -3.29
N ARG A 34 18.17 3.14 -3.51
CA ARG A 34 18.80 2.92 -4.83
C ARG A 34 18.64 1.48 -5.28
N ALA A 35 18.26 1.30 -6.55
CA ALA A 35 18.10 -0.01 -7.16
C ALA A 35 19.43 -0.76 -7.08
N ARG A 36 19.42 -1.98 -6.54
CA ARG A 36 20.63 -2.78 -6.34
C ARG A 36 20.36 -4.24 -6.69
N ALA A 37 21.33 -4.84 -7.37
CA ALA A 37 21.29 -6.26 -7.67
C ALA A 37 21.94 -7.06 -6.54
N THR A 38 21.20 -8.03 -6.01
CA THR A 38 21.77 -9.09 -5.17
C THR A 38 22.57 -10.03 -6.07
N ARG A 39 23.85 -10.25 -5.75
CA ARG A 39 24.67 -11.25 -6.44
C ARG A 39 24.70 -12.54 -5.64
N VAL A 40 24.14 -13.60 -6.22
CA VAL A 40 24.30 -14.97 -5.72
C VAL A 40 25.77 -15.37 -5.84
N THR A 41 26.36 -15.83 -4.75
CA THR A 41 27.78 -16.23 -4.66
C THR A 41 27.97 -17.73 -4.43
N GLY A 42 26.90 -18.46 -4.14
CA GLY A 42 26.90 -19.92 -4.03
C GLY A 42 25.67 -20.42 -3.26
N GLU A 43 25.58 -21.72 -3.07
CA GLU A 43 24.58 -22.36 -2.19
C GLU A 43 25.18 -22.65 -0.82
N THR A 44 24.34 -22.66 0.21
CA THR A 44 24.74 -22.98 1.57
C THR A 44 23.60 -23.68 2.29
N GLU A 45 23.93 -24.67 3.11
CA GLU A 45 22.96 -25.32 3.97
C GLU A 45 23.11 -24.78 5.39
N LEU A 46 21.99 -24.41 6.02
CA LEU A 46 21.94 -24.00 7.42
C LEU A 46 21.06 -24.98 8.17
N ARG A 47 21.61 -25.55 9.24
CA ARG A 47 20.90 -26.50 10.12
C ARG A 47 20.58 -25.82 11.43
N GLY A 48 19.34 -25.93 11.88
CA GLY A 48 18.87 -25.37 13.15
C GLY A 48 17.82 -26.25 13.81
N GLY A 49 17.61 -26.03 15.11
CA GLY A 49 16.48 -26.66 15.82
C GLY A 49 15.13 -26.13 15.35
N ALA A 50 15.10 -24.90 14.84
CA ALA A 50 13.92 -24.25 14.32
C ALA A 50 14.25 -23.28 13.17
N VAL A 51 13.27 -23.06 12.31
CA VAL A 51 13.30 -22.13 11.17
C VAL A 51 12.14 -21.16 11.32
N VAL A 52 12.40 -19.84 11.29
CA VAL A 52 11.36 -18.81 11.37
C VAL A 52 11.25 -18.09 10.02
N LEU A 53 10.08 -18.19 9.38
CA LEU A 53 9.75 -17.45 8.18
C LEU A 53 9.23 -16.06 8.57
N ALA A 54 9.90 -15.02 8.09
CA ALA A 54 9.51 -13.60 8.28
C ALA A 54 9.76 -12.80 6.99
N THR A 55 9.36 -13.37 5.86
CA THR A 55 9.80 -12.98 4.52
C THR A 55 8.89 -11.96 3.81
N GLY A 56 7.83 -11.49 4.47
CA GLY A 56 6.82 -10.64 3.81
C GLY A 56 5.75 -11.45 3.06
N GLY A 57 4.92 -10.76 2.28
CA GLY A 57 3.89 -11.36 1.43
C GLY A 57 4.32 -11.50 -0.03
N ILE A 58 3.35 -11.34 -0.95
CA ILE A 58 3.52 -11.55 -2.40
C ILE A 58 3.44 -10.25 -3.22
N GLY A 59 3.32 -9.09 -2.59
CA GLY A 59 2.93 -7.85 -3.27
C GLY A 59 3.86 -7.36 -4.39
N GLY A 60 5.10 -7.84 -4.44
CA GLY A 60 6.07 -7.54 -5.50
C GLY A 60 6.11 -8.58 -6.63
N ASN A 61 5.27 -9.62 -6.58
CA ASN A 61 5.23 -10.70 -7.56
C ASN A 61 3.90 -10.70 -8.33
N ASP A 62 3.93 -10.21 -9.57
CA ASP A 62 2.75 -10.10 -10.44
C ASP A 62 2.06 -11.44 -10.70
N ALA A 63 2.83 -12.53 -10.84
CA ALA A 63 2.26 -13.85 -11.11
C ALA A 63 1.49 -14.39 -9.91
N MET A 64 2.09 -14.32 -8.71
CA MET A 64 1.41 -14.73 -7.48
C MET A 64 0.25 -13.80 -7.15
N MET A 65 0.42 -12.48 -7.33
CA MET A 65 -0.67 -11.50 -7.16
C MET A 65 -1.85 -11.82 -8.07
N ARG A 66 -1.61 -12.16 -9.35
CA ARG A 66 -2.68 -12.54 -10.28
C ARG A 66 -3.39 -13.82 -9.86
N GLY A 67 -2.65 -14.81 -9.36
CA GLY A 67 -3.24 -16.06 -8.85
C GLY A 67 -4.02 -15.89 -7.55
N ALA A 68 -3.62 -14.93 -6.71
CA ALA A 68 -4.24 -14.63 -5.42
C ALA A 68 -5.28 -13.50 -5.49
N TRP A 69 -5.42 -12.82 -6.64
CA TRP A 69 -6.33 -11.68 -6.77
C TRP A 69 -7.77 -12.12 -6.49
N PRO A 70 -8.52 -11.41 -5.64
CA PRO A 70 -9.80 -11.90 -5.18
C PRO A 70 -10.79 -11.82 -6.33
N GLN A 71 -11.42 -12.94 -6.70
CA GLN A 71 -12.35 -12.98 -7.84
C GLN A 71 -13.49 -11.96 -7.74
N ARG A 72 -13.94 -11.66 -6.51
CA ARG A 72 -14.94 -10.61 -6.23
C ARG A 72 -14.51 -9.20 -6.64
N LEU A 73 -13.22 -8.96 -6.88
CA LEU A 73 -12.67 -7.71 -7.40
C LEU A 73 -12.48 -7.74 -8.92
N GLY A 74 -12.90 -8.79 -9.63
CA GLY A 74 -12.70 -8.90 -11.07
C GLY A 74 -11.24 -9.21 -11.45
N ALA A 75 -10.81 -8.72 -12.61
CA ALA A 75 -9.43 -8.92 -13.07
C ALA A 75 -8.43 -8.07 -12.28
N LEU A 76 -7.21 -8.56 -12.11
CA LEU A 76 -6.09 -7.76 -11.62
C LEU A 76 -5.84 -6.60 -12.61
N PRO A 77 -5.73 -5.35 -12.15
CA PRO A 77 -5.36 -4.22 -13.00
C PRO A 77 -4.10 -4.50 -13.81
N GLU A 78 -4.12 -4.19 -15.10
CA GLU A 78 -2.92 -4.27 -15.92
C GLU A 78 -1.89 -3.26 -15.42
N ASP A 79 -2.32 -2.05 -15.04
CA ASP A 79 -1.49 -0.98 -14.50
C ASP A 79 -1.32 -0.99 -12.95
N LEU A 80 -1.28 -2.17 -12.32
CA LEU A 80 -1.01 -2.32 -10.89
C LEU A 80 0.37 -1.80 -10.45
N LEU A 81 0.42 -0.78 -9.61
CA LEU A 81 1.66 -0.31 -8.99
C LEU A 81 2.15 -1.23 -7.85
N HIS A 82 3.46 -1.30 -7.65
CA HIS A 82 4.10 -2.07 -6.58
C HIS A 82 4.52 -1.19 -5.41
N GLY A 83 3.74 -1.23 -4.34
CA GLY A 83 4.01 -0.48 -3.11
C GLY A 83 4.96 -1.19 -2.14
N VAL A 84 5.54 -2.31 -2.55
CA VAL A 84 6.52 -3.09 -1.78
C VAL A 84 7.77 -3.34 -2.61
N PRO A 85 8.95 -3.51 -1.99
CA PRO A 85 10.16 -3.88 -2.70
C PRO A 85 10.03 -5.21 -3.45
N ALA A 86 10.84 -5.38 -4.50
CA ALA A 86 10.85 -6.59 -5.32
C ALA A 86 11.16 -7.89 -4.56
N TYR A 87 11.76 -7.83 -3.37
CA TYR A 87 12.02 -9.03 -2.54
C TYR A 87 10.77 -9.53 -1.79
N VAL A 88 9.66 -8.78 -1.81
CA VAL A 88 8.37 -9.22 -1.24
C VAL A 88 7.66 -10.06 -2.29
N ASP A 89 8.27 -11.20 -2.60
CA ASP A 89 8.02 -11.99 -3.81
C ASP A 89 7.24 -13.28 -3.56
N GLY A 90 6.94 -13.60 -2.29
CA GLY A 90 6.23 -14.81 -1.90
C GLY A 90 7.10 -16.05 -1.68
N SER A 91 8.42 -15.96 -1.84
CA SER A 91 9.34 -17.11 -1.70
C SER A 91 9.17 -17.89 -0.38
N GLY A 92 9.01 -17.20 0.75
CA GLY A 92 8.76 -17.88 2.03
C GLY A 92 7.41 -18.60 2.14
N LEU A 93 6.38 -18.15 1.41
CA LEU A 93 5.09 -18.84 1.35
C LEU A 93 5.23 -20.17 0.57
N GLU A 94 5.91 -20.12 -0.57
CA GLU A 94 6.17 -21.31 -1.38
C GLU A 94 7.01 -22.34 -0.62
N LEU A 95 8.07 -21.89 0.07
CA LEU A 95 8.91 -22.76 0.91
C LEU A 95 8.12 -23.38 2.06
N GLY A 96 7.26 -22.59 2.71
CA GLY A 96 6.35 -23.11 3.74
C GLY A 96 5.42 -24.19 3.18
N ALA A 97 4.78 -23.92 2.04
CA ALA A 97 3.87 -24.87 1.40
C ALA A 97 4.58 -26.17 0.98
N GLN A 98 5.81 -26.08 0.43
CA GLN A 98 6.64 -27.24 0.12
C GLN A 98 7.02 -28.05 1.37
N ALA A 99 7.11 -27.42 2.54
CA ALA A 99 7.33 -28.07 3.83
C ALA A 99 6.05 -28.70 4.43
N GLY A 100 4.92 -28.64 3.72
CA GLY A 100 3.64 -29.17 4.17
C GLY A 100 2.77 -28.16 4.93
N ALA A 101 3.15 -26.88 4.97
CA ALA A 101 2.34 -25.85 5.63
C ALA A 101 1.03 -25.59 4.88
N ALA A 102 -0.04 -25.35 5.63
CA ALA A 102 -1.29 -24.84 5.10
C ALA A 102 -1.15 -23.34 4.79
N TRP A 103 -1.34 -22.97 3.52
CA TRP A 103 -1.49 -21.58 3.10
C TRP A 103 -2.98 -21.26 3.01
N VAL A 104 -3.44 -20.36 3.88
CA VAL A 104 -4.86 -20.04 4.06
C VAL A 104 -5.19 -18.61 3.69
N ASN A 105 -6.47 -18.36 3.37
CA ASN A 105 -7.03 -17.03 3.10
C ASN A 105 -6.30 -16.28 1.98
N THR A 106 -5.90 -17.00 0.93
CA THR A 106 -5.07 -16.50 -0.18
C THR A 106 -5.70 -15.33 -0.93
N ASP A 107 -7.03 -15.23 -0.89
CA ASP A 107 -7.83 -14.15 -1.50
C ASP A 107 -7.92 -12.88 -0.64
N ARG A 108 -7.31 -12.86 0.56
CA ARG A 108 -7.36 -11.69 1.44
C ARG A 108 -6.15 -10.82 1.22
N MET A 109 -6.40 -9.58 0.82
CA MET A 109 -5.35 -8.61 0.55
C MET A 109 -5.77 -7.19 0.88
N TRP A 110 -4.76 -6.34 0.97
CA TRP A 110 -4.87 -4.92 1.19
C TRP A 110 -4.10 -4.21 0.08
N ALA A 111 -4.84 -3.73 -0.92
CA ALA A 111 -4.35 -2.81 -1.95
C ALA A 111 -4.85 -1.40 -1.64
N TYR A 112 -4.03 -0.40 -1.96
CA TYR A 112 -4.45 0.99 -1.89
C TYR A 112 -5.00 1.45 -3.23
N THR A 113 -5.92 2.40 -3.19
CA THR A 113 -6.53 3.00 -4.38
C THR A 113 -5.96 4.38 -4.70
N GLU A 114 -5.14 4.94 -3.80
CA GLU A 114 -4.49 6.25 -3.95
C GLU A 114 -3.01 6.12 -4.35
N GLY A 115 -2.71 5.21 -5.27
CA GLY A 115 -1.36 4.92 -5.75
C GLY A 115 -0.90 5.86 -6.85
N LEU A 116 0.39 6.19 -6.83
CA LEU A 116 1.08 7.03 -7.80
C LEU A 116 2.41 6.41 -8.22
N GLY A 117 2.85 6.66 -9.45
CA GLY A 117 4.19 6.25 -9.86
C GLY A 117 5.26 7.00 -9.08
N ASN A 118 6.29 6.31 -8.61
CA ASN A 118 7.44 6.96 -7.99
C ASN A 118 8.39 7.48 -9.08
N PRO A 119 8.62 8.81 -9.21
CA PRO A 119 9.58 9.34 -10.17
C PRO A 119 11.01 8.87 -9.90
N GLU A 120 11.33 8.54 -8.64
CA GLU A 120 12.61 7.97 -8.22
C GLU A 120 12.47 6.46 -7.97
N ALA A 121 12.03 5.72 -9.00
CA ALA A 121 11.80 4.29 -8.91
C ALA A 121 13.07 3.49 -8.53
N VAL A 122 12.90 2.55 -7.59
CA VAL A 122 13.97 1.71 -7.03
C VAL A 122 13.78 0.25 -7.43
N TRP A 123 12.54 -0.13 -7.72
CA TRP A 123 12.14 -1.41 -8.27
C TRP A 123 11.14 -1.20 -9.41
N HIS A 124 10.84 -2.28 -10.12
CA HIS A 124 9.85 -2.30 -11.19
C HIS A 124 8.49 -1.81 -10.69
N ARG A 125 7.85 -0.87 -11.42
CA ARG A 125 6.53 -0.32 -11.09
C ARG A 125 6.42 0.26 -9.67
N HIS A 126 7.53 0.79 -9.15
CA HIS A 126 7.58 1.37 -7.81
C HIS A 126 6.48 2.43 -7.65
N GLY A 127 5.51 2.13 -6.81
CA GLY A 127 4.42 3.04 -6.48
C GLY A 127 4.52 3.58 -5.06
N ILE A 128 4.03 4.79 -4.89
CA ILE A 128 3.86 5.47 -3.60
C ILE A 128 2.37 5.71 -3.39
N ARG A 129 1.92 5.59 -2.14
CA ARG A 129 0.55 5.96 -1.77
C ARG A 129 0.52 7.41 -1.31
N ILE A 130 -0.48 8.16 -1.76
CA ILE A 130 -0.91 9.38 -1.07
C ILE A 130 -1.65 8.95 0.20
N LEU A 131 -1.34 9.59 1.31
CA LEU A 131 -2.23 9.64 2.44
C LEU A 131 -3.02 10.94 2.28
N PRO A 132 -4.24 10.93 1.71
CA PRO A 132 -5.03 12.13 1.53
C PRO A 132 -5.80 12.46 2.81
N GLY A 133 -6.11 13.74 3.01
CA GLY A 133 -7.22 14.14 3.87
C GLY A 133 -8.54 14.04 3.10
N PRO A 134 -9.68 14.31 3.76
CA PRO A 134 -10.99 14.04 3.19
C PRO A 134 -11.45 15.10 2.16
N SER A 135 -10.64 16.12 1.86
CA SER A 135 -11.11 17.31 1.11
C SER A 135 -11.06 17.19 -0.42
N SER A 136 -10.32 16.23 -0.98
CA SER A 136 -10.25 16.07 -2.44
C SER A 136 -11.52 15.40 -2.97
N LEU A 137 -12.06 15.88 -4.08
CA LEU A 137 -13.18 15.24 -4.77
C LEU A 137 -12.67 13.99 -5.49
N TRP A 138 -13.25 12.83 -5.22
CA TRP A 138 -12.87 11.56 -5.86
C TRP A 138 -13.84 11.20 -6.98
N LEU A 139 -13.29 11.07 -8.18
CA LEU A 139 -14.01 10.66 -9.38
C LEU A 139 -13.46 9.33 -9.89
N ASP A 140 -14.32 8.53 -10.51
CA ASP A 140 -13.89 7.42 -11.34
C ASP A 140 -13.21 7.94 -12.63
N ALA A 141 -12.74 7.02 -13.48
CA ALA A 141 -12.04 7.37 -14.71
C ALA A 141 -12.91 8.10 -15.75
N ASP A 142 -14.23 8.00 -15.63
CA ASP A 142 -15.22 8.62 -16.52
C ASP A 142 -15.72 9.97 -15.97
N GLY A 143 -15.28 10.38 -14.78
CA GLY A 143 -15.66 11.66 -14.18
C GLY A 143 -16.88 11.60 -13.27
N HIS A 144 -17.40 10.42 -12.95
CA HIS A 144 -18.48 10.29 -11.96
C HIS A 144 -17.89 10.31 -10.56
N ARG A 145 -18.49 11.10 -9.67
CA ARG A 145 -18.09 11.11 -8.26
C ARG A 145 -18.37 9.77 -7.61
N LEU A 146 -17.39 9.30 -6.84
CA LEU A 146 -17.58 8.10 -6.02
C LEU A 146 -18.73 8.31 -5.01
N PRO A 147 -19.63 7.33 -4.85
CA PRO A 147 -20.79 7.47 -3.98
C PRO A 147 -20.39 7.47 -2.50
N ALA A 148 -21.21 8.07 -1.64
CA ALA A 148 -21.04 7.91 -0.19
C ALA A 148 -21.13 6.41 0.19
N PRO A 149 -20.28 5.90 1.10
CA PRO A 149 -19.32 6.65 1.92
C PRO A 149 -17.90 6.71 1.34
N LEU A 150 -17.68 6.42 0.05
CA LEU A 150 -16.38 6.19 -0.60
C LEU A 150 -15.58 7.48 -0.85
N PHE A 151 -15.42 8.31 0.19
CA PHE A 151 -14.61 9.52 0.18
C PHE A 151 -13.15 9.20 0.53
N PRO A 152 -12.19 10.10 0.26
CA PRO A 152 -10.79 9.88 0.63
C PRO A 152 -10.63 9.55 2.12
N GLY A 153 -9.87 8.51 2.42
CA GLY A 153 -9.56 8.11 3.81
C GLY A 153 -10.67 7.38 4.57
N THR A 154 -11.72 6.88 3.89
CA THR A 154 -12.84 6.18 4.51
C THR A 154 -12.75 4.65 4.38
N ASP A 155 -13.46 4.05 3.42
CA ASP A 155 -13.55 2.61 3.19
C ASP A 155 -12.66 2.18 2.01
N THR A 156 -11.38 1.91 2.26
CA THR A 156 -10.43 1.47 1.23
C THR A 156 -10.91 0.26 0.45
N LEU A 157 -11.52 -0.74 1.11
CA LEU A 157 -11.96 -1.95 0.42
C LEU A 157 -13.20 -1.68 -0.43
N GLY A 158 -14.17 -0.94 0.10
CA GLY A 158 -15.35 -0.52 -0.65
C GLY A 158 -14.98 0.36 -1.85
N THR A 159 -14.00 1.25 -1.70
CA THR A 159 -13.49 2.06 -2.81
C THR A 159 -12.79 1.20 -3.85
N LEU A 160 -11.98 0.22 -3.44
CA LEU A 160 -11.35 -0.72 -4.36
C LEU A 160 -12.39 -1.53 -5.14
N GLU A 161 -13.42 -2.05 -4.46
CA GLU A 161 -14.53 -2.77 -5.10
C GLU A 161 -15.25 -1.90 -6.13
N HIS A 162 -15.55 -0.65 -5.78
CA HIS A 162 -16.22 0.28 -6.68
C HIS A 162 -15.37 0.61 -7.91
N LEU A 163 -14.09 0.98 -7.71
CA LEU A 163 -13.19 1.34 -8.81
C LEU A 163 -12.93 0.14 -9.74
N GLN A 164 -12.74 -1.06 -9.19
CA GLN A 164 -12.59 -2.28 -9.99
C GLN A 164 -13.82 -2.57 -10.84
N ALA A 165 -15.03 -2.31 -10.32
CA ALA A 165 -16.27 -2.54 -11.06
C ALA A 165 -16.41 -1.61 -12.29
N THR A 166 -15.70 -0.48 -12.34
CA THR A 166 -15.67 0.40 -13.51
C THR A 166 -14.87 -0.19 -14.68
N GLY A 167 -13.99 -1.16 -14.41
CA GLY A 167 -13.07 -1.73 -15.40
C GLY A 167 -11.95 -0.78 -15.84
N ALA A 168 -11.80 0.39 -15.19
CA ALA A 168 -10.77 1.36 -15.50
C ALA A 168 -9.49 1.13 -14.67
N GLU A 169 -8.34 1.44 -15.27
CA GLU A 169 -7.02 1.32 -14.64
C GLU A 169 -6.67 2.49 -13.71
N HIS A 170 -7.48 3.55 -13.69
CA HIS A 170 -7.22 4.73 -12.89
C HIS A 170 -8.50 5.39 -12.35
N SER A 171 -8.31 6.32 -11.42
CA SER A 171 -9.33 7.23 -10.91
C SER A 171 -8.72 8.62 -10.71
N TRP A 172 -9.51 9.61 -10.34
CA TRP A 172 -9.04 10.99 -10.21
C TRP A 172 -9.36 11.56 -8.83
N PHE A 173 -8.36 12.21 -8.23
CA PHE A 173 -8.66 13.31 -7.32
C PHE A 173 -8.73 14.61 -8.10
N VAL A 174 -9.81 15.36 -7.92
CA VAL A 174 -9.91 16.79 -8.26
C VAL A 174 -9.77 17.58 -6.97
N THR A 175 -8.79 18.48 -6.93
CA THR A 175 -8.32 19.14 -5.72
C THR A 175 -7.73 20.51 -6.05
N ASN A 176 -7.08 21.15 -5.08
CA ASN A 176 -6.35 22.40 -5.30
C ASN A 176 -5.06 22.42 -4.48
N ARG A 177 -4.21 23.40 -4.80
CA ARG A 177 -2.90 23.61 -4.16
C ARG A 177 -2.96 23.64 -2.63
N ARG A 178 -3.96 24.32 -2.07
CA ARG A 178 -4.15 24.42 -0.61
C ARG A 178 -4.45 23.06 0.02
N ILE A 179 -5.31 22.25 -0.60
CA ILE A 179 -5.61 20.89 -0.15
C ILE A 179 -4.37 20.02 -0.26
N VAL A 180 -3.70 19.99 -1.42
CA VAL A 180 -2.47 19.19 -1.62
C VAL A 180 -1.43 19.55 -0.56
N GLY A 181 -1.19 20.85 -0.37
CA GLY A 181 -0.19 21.32 0.55
C GLY A 181 -0.42 20.96 2.02
N LYS A 182 -1.68 20.95 2.47
CA LYS A 182 -1.99 20.61 3.86
C LYS A 182 -2.26 19.12 4.07
N GLU A 183 -2.91 18.47 3.11
CA GLU A 183 -3.49 17.15 3.31
C GLU A 183 -2.73 16.02 2.64
N PHE A 184 -1.85 16.28 1.67
CA PHE A 184 -1.11 15.20 1.02
C PHE A 184 0.14 14.90 1.83
N ALA A 185 0.27 13.64 2.25
CA ALA A 185 1.50 13.08 2.75
C ALA A 185 1.85 11.86 1.90
N LEU A 186 3.13 11.66 1.59
CA LEU A 186 3.59 10.55 0.77
C LEU A 186 4.08 9.38 1.63
N SER A 187 3.70 8.16 1.26
CA SER A 187 4.11 6.96 1.98
C SER A 187 5.56 6.59 1.64
N GLY A 188 6.46 6.70 2.60
CA GLY A 188 7.86 6.26 2.46
C GLY A 188 8.74 6.96 3.48
N SER A 189 9.56 6.21 4.20
CA SER A 189 10.48 6.81 5.20
C SER A 189 11.50 7.75 4.56
N GLU A 190 11.85 7.50 3.30
CA GLU A 190 12.79 8.32 2.52
C GLU A 190 12.22 9.69 2.15
N GLN A 191 10.89 9.83 2.14
CA GLN A 191 10.17 11.09 1.87
C GLN A 191 9.85 11.87 3.15
N ASN A 192 10.17 11.32 4.32
CA ASN A 192 9.89 11.91 5.63
C ASN A 192 11.19 12.03 6.46
N PRO A 193 12.15 12.88 6.03
CA PRO A 193 13.44 13.01 6.70
C PRO A 193 13.32 13.58 8.13
N ASP A 194 12.25 14.30 8.43
CA ASP A 194 11.96 14.89 9.75
C ASP A 194 11.57 13.84 10.80
N LEU A 195 10.80 12.82 10.42
CA LEU A 195 10.49 11.65 11.26
C LEU A 195 11.73 10.76 11.45
N THR A 196 12.53 10.60 10.38
CA THR A 196 13.77 9.81 10.41
C THR A 196 14.85 10.48 11.28
N GLY A 197 14.90 11.82 11.31
CA GLY A 197 15.81 12.62 12.13
C GLY A 197 15.35 12.88 13.57
N ARG A 198 14.20 12.33 14.01
CA ARG A 198 13.60 12.56 15.34
C ARG A 198 13.48 14.05 15.73
N SER A 199 13.23 14.93 14.76
CA SER A 199 13.23 16.37 15.01
C SER A 199 11.82 16.90 15.24
N VAL A 200 11.48 17.14 16.51
CA VAL A 200 10.21 17.79 16.90
C VAL A 200 10.10 19.19 16.28
N ARG A 201 11.22 19.92 16.17
CA ARG A 201 11.28 21.22 15.48
C ARG A 201 11.08 21.10 13.97
N GLY A 202 11.54 20.02 13.33
CA GLY A 202 11.32 19.74 11.91
C GLY A 202 9.84 19.49 11.60
N VAL A 203 9.15 18.75 12.46
CA VAL A 203 7.70 18.51 12.37
C VAL A 203 6.90 19.82 12.55
N LEU A 204 7.30 20.67 13.52
CA LEU A 204 6.69 21.99 13.75
C LEU A 204 7.01 23.02 12.65
N GLY A 205 8.11 22.84 11.91
CA GLY A 205 8.56 23.75 10.85
C GLY A 205 7.75 23.70 9.56
N ARG A 206 6.87 22.69 9.39
CA ARG A 206 5.97 22.54 8.24
C ARG A 206 5.00 23.72 8.04
N VAL A 207 4.88 24.59 9.04
CA VAL A 207 3.95 25.74 9.06
C VAL A 207 4.36 26.88 8.11
N ARG A 208 5.55 26.84 7.47
CA ARG A 208 6.09 27.98 6.67
C ARG A 208 6.04 27.85 5.14
N THR A 209 5.61 26.71 4.58
CA THR A 209 5.54 26.51 3.12
C THR A 209 4.16 25.99 2.73
N ASP A 210 3.57 26.52 1.67
CA ASP A 210 2.21 26.16 1.24
C ASP A 210 2.10 24.67 0.88
N VAL A 211 3.15 24.08 0.28
CA VAL A 211 3.26 22.63 0.03
C VAL A 211 4.60 22.13 0.60
N PRO A 212 4.63 21.03 1.39
CA PRO A 212 5.87 20.45 1.88
C PRO A 212 6.81 20.06 0.73
N ALA A 213 8.12 20.35 0.87
CA ALA A 213 9.09 20.12 -0.20
C ALA A 213 9.07 18.71 -0.84
N PRO A 214 8.88 17.60 -0.10
CA PRO A 214 8.76 16.27 -0.72
C PRO A 214 7.49 16.11 -1.57
N VAL A 215 6.38 16.73 -1.15
CA VAL A 215 5.14 16.74 -1.93
C VAL A 215 5.29 17.63 -3.15
N GLN A 216 5.97 18.77 -3.01
CA GLN A 216 6.26 19.66 -4.13
C GLN A 216 7.13 18.98 -5.19
N ALA A 217 8.24 18.36 -4.77
CA ALA A 217 9.10 17.61 -5.69
C ALA A 217 8.35 16.49 -6.39
N PHE A 218 7.41 15.84 -5.70
CA PHE A 218 6.54 14.83 -6.30
C PHE A 218 5.57 15.44 -7.31
N VAL A 219 4.95 16.57 -7.01
CA VAL A 219 4.08 17.31 -7.95
C VAL A 219 4.85 17.74 -9.19
N ASP A 220 6.07 18.24 -9.02
CA ASP A 220 6.90 18.75 -10.12
C ASP A 220 7.46 17.62 -11.00
N ALA A 221 7.77 16.46 -10.42
CA ALA A 221 8.39 15.33 -11.12
C ALA A 221 7.40 14.24 -11.53
N GLY A 222 6.17 14.27 -11.03
CA GLY A 222 5.20 13.19 -11.16
C GLY A 222 4.35 13.31 -12.43
N ASP A 223 4.38 12.26 -13.26
CA ASP A 223 3.57 12.16 -14.48
C ASP A 223 2.05 12.04 -14.22
N ASP A 224 1.64 11.96 -12.96
CA ASP A 224 0.25 11.73 -12.53
C ASP A 224 -0.45 13.01 -12.04
N VAL A 225 0.22 14.18 -12.08
CA VAL A 225 -0.33 15.44 -11.55
C VAL A 225 -0.55 16.45 -12.67
N ILE A 226 -1.72 17.08 -12.65
CA ILE A 226 -2.11 18.15 -13.57
C ILE A 226 -2.41 19.39 -12.74
N GLU A 227 -1.88 20.53 -13.14
CA GLU A 227 -2.28 21.85 -12.64
C GLU A 227 -3.00 22.64 -13.73
N ALA A 228 -4.03 23.42 -13.37
CA ALA A 228 -4.75 24.33 -14.25
C ALA A 228 -5.39 25.48 -13.47
N ASP A 229 -5.56 26.63 -14.13
CA ASP A 229 -6.18 27.81 -13.50
C ASP A 229 -7.72 27.75 -13.53
N ASP A 230 -8.29 26.87 -14.36
CA ASP A 230 -9.73 26.70 -14.53
C ASP A 230 -10.12 25.23 -14.78
N LEU A 231 -11.38 24.92 -14.50
CA LEU A 231 -11.90 23.56 -14.58
C LEU A 231 -11.90 23.00 -16.01
N GLU A 232 -12.21 23.81 -17.05
CA GLU A 232 -12.28 23.28 -18.42
C GLU A 232 -10.91 22.89 -18.96
N THR A 233 -9.90 23.69 -18.67
CA THR A 233 -8.50 23.36 -18.95
C THR A 233 -8.07 22.11 -18.19
N LEU A 234 -8.47 21.97 -16.92
CA LEU A 234 -8.20 20.77 -16.13
C LEU A 234 -8.80 19.52 -16.76
N LEU A 235 -10.10 19.56 -17.13
CA LEU A 235 -10.81 18.43 -17.73
C LEU A 235 -10.18 18.00 -19.06
N GLY A 236 -9.82 18.96 -19.93
CA GLY A 236 -9.15 18.64 -21.20
C GLY A 236 -7.80 17.94 -20.98
N ARG A 237 -7.03 18.34 -19.96
CA ARG A 237 -5.76 17.68 -19.61
C ARG A 237 -5.99 16.31 -18.97
N MET A 238 -7.03 16.15 -18.15
CA MET A 238 -7.40 14.85 -17.56
C MET A 238 -7.77 13.84 -18.65
N GLU A 239 -8.57 14.23 -19.64
CA GLU A 239 -8.92 13.38 -20.79
C GLU A 239 -7.68 12.97 -21.59
N ALA A 240 -6.77 13.93 -21.85
CA ALA A 240 -5.53 13.66 -22.57
C ALA A 240 -4.60 12.69 -21.81
N MET A 241 -4.47 12.84 -20.49
CA MET A 241 -3.64 11.96 -19.66
C MET A 241 -4.28 10.60 -19.39
N GLY A 242 -5.61 10.56 -19.22
CA GLY A 242 -6.38 9.35 -18.98
C GLY A 242 -6.62 8.52 -20.24
N GLY A 243 -6.46 9.13 -21.43
CA GLY A 243 -6.68 8.47 -22.72
C GLY A 243 -8.15 8.11 -22.98
N ARG A 244 -9.09 8.73 -22.27
CA ARG A 244 -10.54 8.47 -22.36
C ARG A 244 -11.35 9.76 -22.12
N PRO A 245 -12.56 9.87 -22.70
CA PRO A 245 -13.43 11.02 -22.44
C PRO A 245 -13.97 11.01 -21.02
N LEU A 246 -14.25 12.20 -20.47
CA LEU A 246 -14.97 12.38 -19.21
C LEU A 246 -16.42 12.81 -19.47
N ASP A 247 -17.34 12.41 -18.61
CA ASP A 247 -18.61 13.11 -18.47
C ASP A 247 -18.39 14.46 -17.78
N ARG A 248 -18.03 15.46 -18.58
CA ARG A 248 -17.77 16.82 -18.10
C ARG A 248 -18.97 17.45 -17.40
N ALA A 249 -20.20 17.04 -17.74
CA ALA A 249 -21.39 17.56 -17.05
C ALA A 249 -21.46 17.00 -15.63
N ALA A 250 -21.24 15.70 -15.46
CA ALA A 250 -21.17 15.05 -14.16
C ALA A 250 -20.03 15.63 -13.30
N VAL A 251 -18.86 15.92 -13.88
CA VAL A 251 -17.76 16.54 -13.12
C VAL A 251 -18.14 17.93 -12.62
N ARG A 252 -18.74 18.78 -13.47
CA ARG A 252 -19.18 20.13 -13.06
C ARG A 252 -20.21 20.06 -11.94
N GLU A 253 -21.17 19.14 -12.04
CA GLU A 253 -22.15 18.91 -10.99
C GLU A 253 -21.47 18.45 -9.69
N ALA A 254 -20.53 17.52 -9.76
CA ALA A 254 -19.80 17.03 -8.59
C ALA A 254 -18.97 18.12 -7.90
N VAL A 255 -18.29 18.98 -8.66
CA VAL A 255 -17.53 20.13 -8.13
C VAL A 255 -18.46 21.13 -7.47
N ALA A 256 -19.58 21.47 -8.12
CA ALA A 256 -20.58 22.37 -7.54
C ALA A 256 -21.20 21.77 -6.26
N ALA A 257 -21.51 20.47 -6.27
CA ALA A 257 -22.10 19.76 -5.14
C ALA A 257 -21.15 19.74 -3.94
N HIS A 258 -19.86 19.48 -4.15
CA HIS A 258 -18.84 19.49 -3.11
C HIS A 258 -18.76 20.82 -2.34
N GLY A 259 -19.07 21.94 -3.00
CA GLY A 259 -19.14 23.27 -2.38
C GLY A 259 -20.34 23.48 -1.45
N ARG A 260 -21.40 22.68 -1.56
CA ARG A 260 -22.67 22.89 -0.85
C ARG A 260 -22.63 22.42 0.60
N GLU A 261 -23.41 23.07 1.45
CA GLU A 261 -23.50 22.78 2.87
C GLU A 261 -24.13 21.41 3.19
N ASP A 262 -25.02 20.94 2.32
CA ASP A 262 -25.70 19.65 2.42
C ASP A 262 -24.88 18.47 1.86
N ASP A 263 -23.64 18.73 1.39
CA ASP A 263 -22.76 17.70 0.88
C ASP A 263 -22.27 16.74 2.00
N PRO A 264 -22.39 15.41 1.83
CA PRO A 264 -21.96 14.44 2.83
C PRO A 264 -20.45 14.45 3.11
N GLN A 265 -19.60 14.71 2.11
CA GLN A 265 -18.15 14.82 2.28
C GLN A 265 -17.78 16.10 3.04
N ARG A 266 -18.53 17.20 2.82
CA ARG A 266 -18.35 18.43 3.59
C ARG A 266 -18.71 18.25 5.07
N ARG A 267 -19.75 17.46 5.37
CA ARG A 267 -20.06 17.04 6.75
C ARG A 267 -18.93 16.21 7.36
N LEU A 268 -18.44 15.19 6.64
CA LEU A 268 -17.28 14.39 7.08
C LEU A 268 -16.05 15.26 7.39
N LEU A 269 -15.75 16.24 6.54
CA LEU A 269 -14.64 17.16 6.74
C LEU A 269 -14.82 18.01 8.01
N ARG A 270 -16.05 18.46 8.31
CA ARG A 270 -16.33 19.17 9.57
C ARG A 270 -16.15 18.30 10.78
N ASP A 271 -16.66 17.07 10.72
CA ASP A 271 -16.57 16.10 11.80
C ASP A 271 -15.12 15.73 12.09
N ALA A 272 -14.30 15.48 11.06
CA ALA A 272 -12.85 15.24 11.22
C ALA A 272 -12.16 16.41 11.94
N ARG A 273 -12.56 17.65 11.63
CA ARG A 273 -12.00 18.86 12.24
C ARG A 273 -12.51 19.15 13.66
N THR A 274 -13.41 18.34 14.22
CA THR A 274 -13.73 18.42 15.65
C THR A 274 -12.56 17.93 16.50
N TYR A 275 -11.75 17.02 15.96
CA TYR A 275 -10.48 16.62 16.56
C TYR A 275 -9.40 17.66 16.27
N LEU A 276 -8.77 18.17 17.33
CA LEU A 276 -7.81 19.27 17.23
C LEU A 276 -6.57 18.92 16.39
N GLY A 277 -6.11 17.67 16.47
CA GLY A 277 -4.98 17.19 15.67
C GLY A 277 -5.28 17.30 14.17
N ASP A 278 -6.45 16.83 13.76
CA ASP A 278 -6.85 16.88 12.35
C ASP A 278 -7.11 18.30 11.87
N LYS A 279 -7.77 19.12 12.70
CA LYS A 279 -8.04 20.53 12.38
C LYS A 279 -6.76 21.32 12.07
N LEU A 280 -5.73 21.13 12.89
CA LEU A 280 -4.49 21.89 12.81
C LEU A 280 -3.53 21.30 11.77
N VAL A 281 -3.34 19.99 11.80
CA VAL A 281 -2.23 19.34 11.07
C VAL A 281 -2.68 18.62 9.80
N ARG A 282 -3.91 18.11 9.76
CA ARG A 282 -4.31 17.13 8.74
C ARG A 282 -5.22 17.66 7.65
N SER A 283 -6.23 18.45 8.02
CA SER A 283 -7.35 18.78 7.13
C SER A 283 -7.51 20.28 6.93
N VAL A 284 -7.78 20.73 5.71
CA VAL A 284 -8.12 22.13 5.40
C VAL A 284 -9.48 22.49 5.98
N ALA A 285 -9.80 23.78 6.07
CA ALA A 285 -11.18 24.19 6.31
C ALA A 285 -12.02 23.96 5.03
N PRO A 286 -13.31 23.59 5.15
CA PRO A 286 -14.20 23.53 3.99
C PRO A 286 -14.18 24.86 3.22
N HIS A 287 -13.95 24.78 1.92
CA HIS A 287 -13.97 25.92 1.00
C HIS A 287 -14.43 25.43 -0.39
N ASP A 288 -14.70 26.36 -1.30
CA ASP A 288 -14.96 26.01 -2.70
C ASP A 288 -13.67 25.46 -3.33
N LEU A 289 -13.76 24.33 -4.04
CA LEU A 289 -12.60 23.76 -4.74
C LEU A 289 -12.00 24.74 -5.74
N GLN A 290 -12.85 25.59 -6.34
CA GLN A 290 -12.47 26.57 -7.36
C GLN A 290 -12.11 27.95 -6.78
N ASP A 291 -11.98 28.09 -5.45
CA ASP A 291 -11.50 29.32 -4.81
C ASP A 291 -10.13 29.72 -5.37
N PRO A 292 -9.99 30.86 -6.08
CA PRO A 292 -8.71 31.29 -6.64
C PRO A 292 -7.62 31.47 -5.57
N ALA A 293 -8.00 31.80 -4.33
CA ALA A 293 -7.04 31.93 -3.23
C ALA A 293 -6.54 30.56 -2.72
N ALA A 294 -7.20 29.45 -3.09
CA ALA A 294 -6.80 28.09 -2.79
C ALA A 294 -6.07 27.40 -3.96
N GLY A 295 -6.06 28.04 -5.13
CA GLY A 295 -5.57 27.49 -6.39
C GLY A 295 -4.04 27.43 -6.54
N PRO A 296 -3.56 26.91 -7.69
CA PRO A 296 -4.34 26.45 -8.85
C PRO A 296 -5.19 25.20 -8.57
N LEU A 297 -6.15 24.92 -9.44
CA LEU A 297 -6.85 23.63 -9.46
C LEU A 297 -5.88 22.55 -9.87
N MET A 298 -6.05 21.36 -9.29
CA MET A 298 -5.19 20.23 -9.56
C MET A 298 -6.02 18.96 -9.78
N ALA A 299 -5.54 18.09 -10.66
CA ALA A 299 -6.04 16.73 -10.81
C ALA A 299 -4.90 15.75 -10.59
N VAL A 300 -5.18 14.64 -9.92
CA VAL A 300 -4.20 13.61 -9.62
C VAL A 300 -4.74 12.26 -10.07
N ARG A 301 -4.05 11.64 -11.03
CA ARG A 301 -4.38 10.31 -11.54
C ARG A 301 -3.91 9.25 -10.54
N LEU A 302 -4.85 8.47 -10.03
CA LEU A 302 -4.60 7.44 -9.03
C LEU A 302 -4.73 6.05 -9.63
N ARG A 303 -3.85 5.14 -9.25
CA ARG A 303 -3.84 3.74 -9.66
C ARG A 303 -3.90 2.81 -8.45
N ILE A 304 -4.31 1.57 -8.69
CA ILE A 304 -4.28 0.55 -7.65
C ILE A 304 -2.82 0.20 -7.33
N LEU A 305 -2.52 0.13 -6.04
CA LEU A 305 -1.18 -0.11 -5.50
C LEU A 305 -1.19 -1.36 -4.63
N SER A 306 -0.44 -2.39 -5.03
CA SER A 306 -0.22 -3.56 -4.19
C SER A 306 0.50 -3.15 -2.91
N ARG A 307 0.08 -3.71 -1.78
CA ARG A 307 0.77 -3.41 -0.51
C ARG A 307 0.92 -4.59 0.42
N LYS A 308 -0.15 -5.30 0.76
CA LYS A 308 -0.08 -6.38 1.75
C LYS A 308 -1.01 -7.52 1.39
N THR A 309 -0.58 -8.75 1.67
CA THR A 309 -1.49 -9.90 1.75
C THR A 309 -1.87 -10.18 3.20
N LEU A 310 -3.16 -10.42 3.42
CA LEU A 310 -3.73 -10.65 4.76
C LEU A 310 -3.87 -12.15 5.05
N GLY A 311 -3.86 -12.99 4.01
CA GLY A 311 -3.62 -14.42 4.11
C GLY A 311 -2.14 -14.76 4.27
N GLY A 312 -1.86 -16.04 4.52
CA GLY A 312 -0.50 -16.55 4.67
C GLY A 312 -0.47 -17.96 5.24
N LEU A 313 0.69 -18.38 5.73
CA LEU A 313 0.83 -19.66 6.43
C LEU A 313 0.01 -19.65 7.71
N ALA A 314 -0.76 -20.72 7.93
CA ALA A 314 -1.48 -20.93 9.18
C ALA A 314 -0.48 -21.15 10.33
N THR A 315 -0.76 -20.54 11.49
CA THR A 315 0.09 -20.66 12.67
C THR A 315 -0.73 -20.79 13.95
N ARG A 316 -0.17 -21.43 14.96
CA ARG A 316 -0.61 -21.33 16.37
C ARG A 316 -0.27 -19.95 16.97
N LEU A 317 -0.75 -19.70 18.20
CA LEU A 317 -0.46 -18.47 18.96
C LEU A 317 1.01 -18.32 19.42
N ASP A 318 1.78 -19.40 19.35
CA ASP A 318 3.22 -19.46 19.59
C ASP A 318 4.03 -19.34 18.29
N GLY A 319 3.38 -19.16 17.13
CA GLY A 319 4.02 -19.00 15.83
C GLY A 319 4.38 -20.31 15.13
N ALA A 320 4.13 -21.48 15.73
CA ALA A 320 4.35 -22.77 15.06
C ALA A 320 3.44 -22.88 13.84
N VAL A 321 4.02 -23.20 12.68
CA VAL A 321 3.29 -23.34 11.42
C VAL A 321 2.46 -24.62 11.43
N LEU A 322 1.25 -24.54 10.87
CA LEU A 322 0.31 -25.65 10.82
C LEU A 322 0.21 -26.23 9.41
N ASP A 323 0.03 -27.55 9.34
CA ASP A 323 -0.35 -28.27 8.12
C ASP A 323 -1.87 -28.19 7.86
N ALA A 324 -2.33 -28.82 6.78
CA ALA A 324 -3.75 -28.84 6.40
C ALA A 324 -4.65 -29.61 7.39
N ALA A 325 -4.08 -30.50 8.22
CA ALA A 325 -4.79 -31.22 9.27
C ALA A 325 -4.83 -30.44 10.60
N GLY A 326 -4.17 -29.28 10.67
CA GLY A 326 -4.04 -28.47 11.89
C GLY A 326 -2.95 -28.96 12.84
N GLY A 327 -2.12 -29.91 12.41
CA GLY A 327 -0.93 -30.35 13.14
C GLY A 327 0.26 -29.40 12.91
N PRO A 328 1.18 -29.26 13.88
CA PRO A 328 2.37 -28.44 13.68
C PRO A 328 3.31 -29.08 12.67
N VAL A 329 3.85 -28.27 11.74
CA VAL A 329 4.99 -28.66 10.90
C VAL A 329 6.25 -28.61 11.76
N PRO A 330 6.91 -29.75 12.04
CA PRO A 330 8.00 -29.80 13.03
C PRO A 330 9.13 -28.82 12.71
N GLY A 331 9.51 -28.01 13.70
CA GLY A 331 10.61 -27.05 13.60
C GLY A 331 10.34 -25.83 12.71
N LEU A 332 9.13 -25.65 12.17
CA LEU A 332 8.78 -24.52 11.31
C LEU A 332 7.88 -23.50 12.03
N PHE A 333 8.30 -22.25 12.00
CA PHE A 333 7.60 -21.12 12.60
C PHE A 333 7.44 -19.99 11.58
N ALA A 334 6.45 -19.11 11.78
CA ALA A 334 6.24 -17.96 10.92
C ALA A 334 5.76 -16.73 11.70
N ALA A 335 6.11 -15.54 11.20
CA ALA A 335 5.75 -14.26 11.80
C ALA A 335 5.58 -13.14 10.74
N GLY A 336 4.73 -12.16 11.04
CA GLY A 336 4.45 -11.05 10.12
C GLY A 336 3.62 -11.47 8.91
N GLU A 337 3.78 -10.76 7.80
CA GLU A 337 2.91 -10.89 6.61
C GLU A 337 2.90 -12.29 5.99
N VAL A 338 4.02 -13.03 6.01
CA VAL A 338 4.09 -14.44 5.54
C VAL A 338 3.12 -15.36 6.30
N SER A 339 2.73 -14.97 7.52
CA SER A 339 1.74 -15.65 8.37
C SER A 339 0.40 -14.90 8.43
N GLY A 340 0.10 -14.03 7.46
CA GLY A 340 -1.08 -13.14 7.49
C GLY A 340 -1.14 -12.27 8.74
N PHE A 341 0.02 -11.83 9.24
CA PHE A 341 0.22 -11.09 10.49
C PHE A 341 -0.22 -11.84 11.77
N GLY A 342 -0.48 -13.15 11.67
CA GLY A 342 -0.83 -14.04 12.77
C GLY A 342 -1.93 -15.03 12.38
N GLY A 343 -1.57 -16.30 12.17
CA GLY A 343 -2.53 -17.38 11.88
C GLY A 343 -3.19 -17.32 10.50
N GLY A 344 -2.65 -16.52 9.58
CA GLY A 344 -3.16 -16.36 8.22
C GLY A 344 -4.46 -15.56 8.11
N GLY A 345 -4.84 -14.76 9.12
CA GLY A 345 -6.14 -14.07 9.05
C GLY A 345 -6.48 -13.07 10.15
N VAL A 346 -5.52 -12.58 10.94
CA VAL A 346 -5.79 -11.67 12.08
C VAL A 346 -6.57 -10.40 11.69
N HIS A 347 -6.45 -9.96 10.44
CA HIS A 347 -7.09 -8.76 9.91
C HIS A 347 -8.42 -9.03 9.18
N GLY A 348 -8.83 -10.29 9.02
CA GLY A 348 -10.01 -10.63 8.21
C GLY A 348 -9.90 -10.09 6.77
N TYR A 349 -11.03 -9.63 6.21
CA TYR A 349 -11.08 -8.96 4.89
C TYR A 349 -10.85 -7.45 4.97
N ARG A 350 -11.13 -6.84 6.13
CA ARG A 350 -11.10 -5.39 6.35
C ARG A 350 -10.14 -5.08 7.49
N SER A 351 -8.89 -4.84 7.15
CA SER A 351 -7.88 -4.44 8.14
C SER A 351 -8.10 -3.01 8.61
N LEU A 352 -7.51 -2.68 9.76
CA LEU A 352 -7.35 -1.31 10.20
C LEU A 352 -6.01 -0.77 9.69
N GLU A 353 -6.00 0.48 9.22
CA GLU A 353 -4.76 1.15 8.86
C GLU A 353 -3.86 1.28 10.10
N GLY A 354 -2.55 1.11 9.92
CA GLY A 354 -1.57 1.21 11.01
C GLY A 354 -1.40 -0.04 11.91
N THR A 355 -2.22 -1.08 11.80
CA THR A 355 -2.09 -2.28 12.66
C THR A 355 -1.03 -3.28 12.20
N PHE A 356 -0.55 -3.17 10.96
CA PHE A 356 0.33 -4.17 10.34
C PHE A 356 1.70 -4.28 11.01
N LEU A 357 2.36 -3.14 11.29
CA LEU A 357 3.68 -3.13 11.95
C LEU A 357 3.59 -3.72 13.36
N GLY A 358 2.54 -3.38 14.11
CA GLY A 358 2.26 -3.97 15.41
C GLY A 358 2.09 -5.49 15.33
N GLY A 359 1.36 -5.98 14.32
CA GLY A 359 1.20 -7.40 14.04
C GLY A 359 2.54 -8.12 13.78
N CYS A 360 3.43 -7.53 12.98
CA CYS A 360 4.77 -8.07 12.75
C CYS A 360 5.60 -8.16 14.03
N LEU A 361 5.63 -7.08 14.83
CA LEU A 361 6.40 -7.04 16.08
C LEU A 361 5.86 -8.05 17.10
N PHE A 362 4.54 -8.13 17.22
CA PHE A 362 3.88 -9.04 18.16
C PHE A 362 4.14 -10.50 17.77
N THR A 363 3.84 -10.88 16.53
CA THR A 363 4.02 -12.26 16.06
C THR A 363 5.49 -12.67 16.05
N GLY A 364 6.41 -11.77 15.71
CA GLY A 364 7.85 -12.04 15.82
C GLY A 364 8.27 -12.41 17.24
N ARG A 365 7.77 -11.69 18.25
CA ARG A 365 8.02 -12.02 19.67
C ARG A 365 7.38 -13.34 20.09
N ARG A 366 6.18 -13.64 19.59
CA ARG A 366 5.48 -14.91 19.88
C ARG A 366 6.19 -16.10 19.27
N ALA A 367 6.58 -16.01 18.00
CA ALA A 367 7.37 -17.03 17.31
C ALA A 367 8.68 -17.31 18.04
N ALA A 368 9.41 -16.25 18.46
CA ALA A 368 10.62 -16.41 19.25
C ALA A 368 10.38 -17.14 20.59
N ALA A 369 9.29 -16.82 21.29
CA ALA A 369 8.91 -17.51 22.52
C ALA A 369 8.53 -18.98 22.27
N GLY A 370 7.85 -19.27 21.16
CA GLY A 370 7.55 -20.64 20.72
C GLY A 370 8.81 -21.45 20.48
N VAL A 371 9.75 -20.91 19.68
CA VAL A 371 11.05 -21.55 19.42
C VAL A 371 11.82 -21.88 20.70
N ILE A 372 11.76 -21.02 21.72
CA ILE A 372 12.44 -21.25 23.01
C ILE A 372 11.74 -22.35 23.83
N ALA A 373 10.43 -22.49 23.71
CA ALA A 373 9.64 -23.45 24.48
C ALA A 373 9.75 -24.89 23.95
N GLY A 374 10.10 -25.06 22.67
CA GLY A 374 10.15 -26.34 21.96
C GLY A 374 8.95 -26.52 21.05
#